data_AF-A0A7C1H5L1-F1
#
_entry.id   AF-A0A7C1H5L1-F1
#
_cell.length_a   1.000
_cell.length_b   1.000
_cell.length_c   1.000
_cell.angle_alpha   90.00
_cell.angle_beta   90.00
_cell.angle_gamma   90.00
#
_symmetry.space_group_name_H-M   'P 1'
#
loop_
_entity.id
_entity.type
_entity.pdbx_description
1 polymer ?
#
loop_
_entity_poly.entity_id
_entity_poly.type
_entity_poly.pdbx_seq_one_letter_code
_entity_poly.pdbx_strand_id
1 'polypeptide(L)'
;MLRVFYLSIALLVTILGEVKSEETQNINTQIKFDFVSRHLWRGMRHNTTPAVQPTIRFDGKMLFGGFWASYSLGSENIQEIDIYTGLKYKNVDLTIIDYYHDKKRNPIPK
;
A
#
# COMPACT_ATOMS: atom_id res chain seq x y z
N MET A 1 26.05 -3.36 -12.37
CA MET A 1 25.02 -3.98 -11.49
C MET A 1 25.56 -4.18 -10.07
N LEU A 2 26.70 -4.87 -9.87
CA LEU A 2 27.26 -5.14 -8.53
C LEU A 2 27.60 -3.88 -7.70
N ARG A 3 28.15 -2.82 -8.33
CA ARG A 3 28.47 -1.55 -7.64
C ARG A 3 27.24 -0.81 -7.11
N VAL A 4 26.15 -0.83 -7.87
CA VAL A 4 24.87 -0.21 -7.48
C VAL A 4 24.25 -1.00 -6.32
N PHE A 5 24.35 -2.33 -6.35
CA PHE A 5 23.91 -3.22 -5.29
C PHE A 5 24.60 -2.93 -3.95
N TYR A 6 25.93 -2.76 -3.95
CA TYR A 6 26.66 -2.40 -2.72
C TYR A 6 26.31 -1.00 -2.21
N LEU A 7 26.07 -0.04 -3.11
CA LEU A 7 25.62 1.31 -2.70
C LEU A 7 24.23 1.29 -2.08
N SER A 8 23.30 0.49 -2.61
CA SER A 8 21.98 0.32 -2.01
C SER A 8 22.03 -0.41 -0.66
N ILE A 9 22.95 -1.37 -0.49
CA ILE A 9 23.19 -2.02 0.81
C ILE A 9 23.79 -1.03 1.81
N ALA A 10 24.79 -0.25 1.42
CA ALA A 10 25.42 0.74 2.30
C ALA A 10 24.40 1.81 2.73
N LEU A 11 23.55 2.26 1.82
CA LEU A 11 22.46 3.19 2.12
C LEU A 11 21.46 2.58 3.12
N LEU A 12 21.07 1.32 2.91
CA LEU A 12 20.18 0.60 3.83
C LEU A 12 20.80 0.47 5.23
N VAL A 13 22.10 0.16 5.32
CA VAL A 13 22.83 0.05 6.60
C VAL A 13 22.90 1.39 7.33
N THR A 14 23.09 2.51 6.61
CA THR A 14 23.08 3.84 7.24
C THR A 14 21.70 4.23 7.80
N ILE A 15 20.62 3.81 7.14
CA ILE A 15 19.24 4.06 7.61
C ILE A 15 18.93 3.20 8.85
N LEU A 16 19.41 1.95 8.87
CA LEU A 16 19.22 1.03 9.98
C LEU A 16 20.11 1.33 11.20
N GLY A 17 21.26 2.00 10.99
CA GLY A 17 22.19 2.37 12.07
C GLY A 17 21.66 3.43 13.05
N GLU A 18 20.57 4.13 12.70
CA GLU A 18 19.91 5.11 13.59
C GLU A 18 18.85 4.48 14.52
N VAL A 19 18.65 3.16 14.48
CA VAL A 19 17.70 2.46 15.37
C VAL A 19 18.27 2.38 16.79
N LYS A 20 18.15 3.48 17.53
CA LYS A 20 18.33 3.48 18.99
C LYS A 20 17.20 2.69 19.63
N SER A 21 17.58 1.72 20.46
CA SER A 21 16.68 0.99 21.35
C SER A 21 16.20 1.88 22.50
N GLU A 22 15.00 1.60 22.99
CA GLU A 22 14.36 2.12 24.22
C GLU A 22 13.64 3.47 24.14
N GLU A 23 12.45 3.45 23.52
CA GLU A 23 11.30 4.27 23.91
C GLU A 23 10.04 3.46 23.58
N THR A 24 9.01 3.46 24.43
CA THR A 24 7.75 2.75 24.15
C THR A 24 7.21 3.23 22.80
N GLN A 25 7.34 2.40 21.77
CA GLN A 25 6.92 2.73 20.41
C GLN A 25 5.39 2.76 20.40
N ASN A 26 4.81 3.95 20.50
CA ASN A 26 3.39 4.16 20.26
C ASN A 26 3.12 3.93 18.77
N ILE A 27 2.50 2.79 18.44
CA ILE A 27 2.00 2.52 17.11
C ILE A 27 0.57 3.06 17.05
N ASN A 28 0.36 4.10 16.25
CA ASN A 28 -0.98 4.58 15.96
C ASN A 28 -1.61 3.66 14.90
N THR A 29 -2.79 3.12 15.19
CA THR A 29 -3.53 2.27 14.26
C THR A 29 -4.79 2.99 13.82
N GLN A 30 -4.96 3.14 12.50
CA GLN A 30 -6.14 3.74 11.90
C GLN A 30 -6.87 2.72 11.05
N ILE A 31 -8.19 2.65 11.22
CA ILE A 31 -9.09 1.87 10.37
C ILE A 31 -10.06 2.86 9.72
N LYS A 32 -10.20 2.75 8.39
CA LYS A 32 -11.16 3.54 7.60
C LYS A 32 -11.98 2.61 6.70
N PHE A 33 -13.20 3.05 6.41
CA PHE A 33 -14.07 2.45 5.40
C PHE A 33 -14.66 3.58 4.57
N ASP A 34 -14.25 3.67 3.31
CA ASP A 34 -14.77 4.68 2.39
C ASP A 34 -15.80 4.04 1.44
N PHE A 35 -16.96 4.67 1.28
CA PHE A 35 -17.99 4.25 0.30
C PHE A 35 -17.96 5.20 -0.89
N VAL A 36 -17.71 4.66 -2.08
CA VAL A 36 -17.50 5.45 -3.29
C VAL A 36 -18.46 5.03 -4.40
N SER A 37 -18.78 5.97 -5.29
CA SER A 37 -19.65 5.70 -6.45
C SER A 37 -19.04 4.74 -7.46
N ARG A 38 -17.70 4.67 -7.52
CA ARG A 38 -16.91 3.75 -8.34
C ARG A 38 -15.46 3.70 -7.87
N HIS A 39 -14.77 2.62 -8.18
CA HIS A 39 -13.33 2.45 -8.05
C HIS A 39 -12.59 2.99 -9.28
N LEU A 40 -11.61 3.86 -9.01
CA LEU A 40 -10.69 4.41 -10.00
C LEU A 40 -9.28 3.92 -9.66
N TRP A 41 -8.60 3.34 -10.64
CA TRP A 41 -7.22 2.92 -10.52
C TRP A 41 -6.31 3.85 -11.33
N ARG A 42 -5.51 4.67 -10.64
CA ARG A 42 -4.55 5.60 -11.24
C ARG A 42 -5.14 6.49 -12.37
N GLY A 43 -6.38 6.93 -12.18
CA GLY A 43 -7.11 7.76 -13.15
C GLY A 43 -7.89 6.98 -14.21
N MET A 44 -7.75 5.65 -14.26
CA MET A 44 -8.57 4.79 -15.11
C MET A 44 -9.78 4.26 -14.33
N ARG A 45 -10.94 4.26 -14.98
CA ARG A 45 -12.14 3.65 -14.40
C ARG A 45 -12.00 2.14 -14.43
N HIS A 46 -11.96 1.52 -13.25
CA HIS A 46 -11.94 0.06 -13.15
C HIS A 46 -13.35 -0.53 -13.18
N ASN A 47 -14.30 0.10 -12.49
CA ASN A 47 -15.68 -0.38 -12.44
C ASN A 47 -16.72 0.74 -12.67
N THR A 48 -17.98 0.37 -12.88
CA THR A 48 -19.12 1.27 -13.07
C THR A 48 -20.12 1.27 -11.91
N THR A 49 -19.91 0.39 -10.92
CA THR A 49 -20.80 0.20 -9.77
C THR A 49 -20.20 0.82 -8.50
N PRO A 50 -21.01 1.09 -7.46
CA PRO A 50 -20.48 1.48 -6.16
C PRO A 50 -19.43 0.49 -5.63
N ALA A 51 -18.51 0.97 -4.80
CA ALA A 51 -17.47 0.17 -4.18
C ALA A 51 -17.23 0.58 -2.72
N VAL A 52 -16.75 -0.37 -1.93
CA VAL A 52 -16.27 -0.14 -0.56
C VAL A 52 -14.76 -0.27 -0.51
N GLN A 53 -14.13 0.65 0.22
CA GLN A 53 -12.68 0.78 0.26
C GLN A 53 -12.19 0.77 1.71
N PRO A 54 -11.95 -0.42 2.30
CA PRO A 54 -11.36 -0.52 3.62
C PRO A 54 -9.89 -0.13 3.58
N THR A 55 -9.43 0.52 4.65
CA THR A 55 -8.01 0.79 4.89
C THR A 55 -7.69 0.46 6.34
N ILE A 56 -6.59 -0.26 6.55
CA ILE A 56 -5.94 -0.32 7.86
C ILE A 56 -4.51 0.21 7.72
N ARG A 57 -4.13 1.11 8.60
CA ARG A 57 -2.80 1.72 8.63
C ARG A 57 -2.21 1.58 10.02
N PHE A 58 -0.95 1.17 10.05
CA PHE A 58 -0.08 1.18 11.21
C PHE A 58 0.96 2.26 11.02
N ASP A 59 1.08 3.15 12.00
CA ASP A 59 1.93 4.32 11.92
C ASP A 59 2.80 4.39 13.17
N GLY A 60 4.06 4.01 13.02
CA GLY A 60 5.09 4.16 14.04
C GLY A 60 6.00 5.36 13.75
N LYS A 61 6.98 5.56 14.65
CA LYS A 61 7.93 6.68 14.58
C LYS A 61 8.82 6.61 13.33
N MET A 62 9.35 5.44 13.02
CA MET A 62 10.23 5.21 11.85
C MET A 62 9.60 4.29 10.80
N LEU A 63 8.77 3.33 11.21
CA LEU A 63 8.12 2.38 10.31
C LEU A 63 6.64 2.71 10.17
N PHE A 64 6.09 2.52 8.98
CA PHE A 64 4.66 2.52 8.75
C PHE A 64 4.30 1.46 7.73
N GLY A 65 3.02 1.10 7.69
CA GLY A 65 2.51 0.20 6.68
C GLY A 65 1.01 0.06 6.77
N GLY A 66 0.44 -0.72 5.87
CA GLY A 66 -0.98 -0.92 5.87
C GLY A 66 -1.47 -1.74 4.68
N PHE A 67 -2.78 -1.91 4.71
CA PHE A 67 -3.54 -2.57 3.67
C PHE A 67 -4.63 -1.63 3.22
N TRP A 68 -4.81 -1.52 1.92
CA TRP A 68 -5.96 -0.88 1.30
C TRP A 68 -6.60 -1.88 0.35
N ALA A 69 -7.91 -1.84 0.21
CA ALA A 69 -8.58 -2.65 -0.79
C ALA A 69 -9.75 -1.88 -1.41
N SER A 70 -10.24 -2.35 -2.55
CA SER A 70 -11.46 -1.87 -3.15
C SER A 70 -12.29 -3.04 -3.66
N TYR A 71 -13.53 -3.14 -3.19
CA TYR A 71 -14.48 -4.17 -3.58
C TYR A 71 -15.71 -3.54 -4.22
N SER A 72 -16.00 -3.91 -5.47
CA SER A 72 -17.23 -3.53 -6.14
C SER A 72 -18.45 -4.22 -5.52
N LEU A 73 -19.56 -3.47 -5.38
CA LEU A 73 -20.80 -3.95 -4.79
C LEU A 73 -21.89 -4.33 -5.82
N GLY A 74 -21.58 -4.24 -7.11
CA GLY A 74 -22.54 -4.51 -8.20
C GLY A 74 -22.20 -5.75 -9.02
N SER A 75 -22.72 -5.80 -10.24
CA SER A 75 -22.54 -6.94 -11.16
C SER A 75 -21.10 -7.15 -11.63
N GLU A 76 -20.28 -6.10 -11.59
CA GLU A 76 -18.86 -6.19 -11.89
C GLU A 76 -18.14 -6.74 -10.65
N ASN A 77 -17.37 -7.82 -10.80
CA ASN A 77 -16.58 -8.42 -9.72
C ASN A 77 -15.13 -8.00 -9.86
N ILE A 78 -14.83 -6.75 -9.50
CA ILE A 78 -13.52 -6.12 -9.62
C ILE A 78 -13.01 -5.83 -8.23
N GLN A 79 -11.82 -6.36 -7.94
CA GLN A 79 -11.21 -6.31 -6.62
C GLN A 79 -9.73 -5.95 -6.74
N GLU A 80 -9.30 -5.04 -5.88
CA GLU A 80 -7.90 -4.69 -5.68
C GLU A 80 -7.56 -4.77 -4.20
N ILE A 81 -6.35 -5.24 -3.90
CA ILE A 81 -5.72 -5.14 -2.59
C ILE A 81 -4.30 -4.63 -2.78
N ASP A 82 -3.99 -3.59 -2.02
CA ASP A 82 -2.69 -2.97 -1.96
C ASP A 82 -2.07 -3.22 -0.60
N ILE A 83 -0.84 -3.69 -0.61
CA ILE A 83 -0.05 -3.91 0.60
C ILE A 83 1.13 -2.96 0.54
N TYR A 84 1.33 -2.16 1.57
CA TYR A 84 2.43 -1.22 1.60
C TYR A 84 3.14 -1.19 2.94
N THR A 85 4.42 -0.88 2.88
CA THR A 85 5.27 -0.64 4.04
C THR A 85 6.32 0.41 3.69
N GLY A 86 6.82 1.10 4.71
CA GLY A 86 7.78 2.16 4.49
C GLY A 86 8.54 2.60 5.73
N LEU A 87 9.57 3.38 5.46
CA LEU A 87 10.46 4.00 6.43
C LEU A 87 10.33 5.52 6.34
N LYS A 88 10.18 6.17 7.49
CA LYS A 88 10.20 7.62 7.64
C LYS A 88 11.61 8.08 7.98
N TYR A 89 12.14 9.00 7.19
CA TYR A 89 13.44 9.61 7.44
C TYR A 89 13.34 11.13 7.29
N LYS A 90 13.25 11.84 8.42
CA LYS A 90 13.08 13.30 8.47
C LYS A 90 11.85 13.75 7.68
N ASN A 91 12.06 14.31 6.49
CA ASN A 91 11.01 14.85 5.61
C ASN A 91 10.78 13.97 4.36
N VAL A 92 11.36 12.77 4.34
CA VAL A 92 11.27 11.84 3.21
C VAL A 92 10.81 10.48 3.71
N ASP A 93 9.80 9.94 3.03
CA ASP A 93 9.32 8.58 3.27
C ASP A 93 9.72 7.68 2.10
N LEU A 94 10.37 6.57 2.42
CA LEU A 94 10.66 5.51 1.46
C LEU A 94 9.56 4.46 1.59
N THR A 95 8.81 4.22 0.50
CA THR A 95 7.70 3.26 0.50
C THR A 95 7.92 2.16 -0.53
N ILE A 96 7.61 0.93 -0.14
CA ILE A 96 7.43 -0.20 -1.05
C ILE A 96 5.94 -0.54 -1.00
N ILE A 97 5.34 -0.66 -2.17
CA ILE A 97 3.92 -0.99 -2.34
C ILE A 97 3.79 -2.09 -3.38
N ASP A 98 2.99 -3.09 -3.04
CA ASP A 98 2.56 -4.15 -3.94
C ASP A 98 1.10 -3.92 -4.31
N TYR A 99 0.82 -3.93 -5.61
CA TYR A 99 -0.50 -3.72 -6.19
C TYR A 99 -1.01 -5.03 -6.73
N TYR A 100 -2.05 -5.58 -6.11
CA TYR A 100 -2.68 -6.80 -6.58
C TYR A 100 -4.12 -6.55 -6.99
N HIS A 101 -4.43 -6.81 -8.26
CA HIS A 101 -5.76 -6.72 -8.81
C HIS A 101 -6.16 -8.03 -9.51
N ASP A 102 -7.31 -8.59 -9.13
CA ASP A 102 -7.83 -9.79 -9.78
C ASP A 102 -8.45 -9.44 -11.14
N LYS A 103 -7.73 -9.74 -12.21
CA LYS A 103 -8.24 -9.57 -13.58
C LYS A 103 -9.00 -10.82 -13.97
N LYS A 104 -10.25 -10.97 -13.53
CA LYS A 104 -11.17 -11.94 -14.13
C LYS A 104 -11.50 -11.47 -15.56
N ARG A 105 -10.72 -11.97 -16.52
CA ARG A 105 -11.02 -11.85 -17.94
C ARG A 105 -12.30 -12.64 -18.20
N ASN A 106 -13.42 -11.96 -18.42
CA ASN A 106 -14.57 -12.62 -19.04
C ASN A 106 -14.09 -13.28 -20.33
N PRO A 107 -14.38 -14.58 -20.57
CA PRO A 107 -14.06 -15.19 -21.84
C PRO A 107 -14.69 -14.36 -22.95
N ILE A 108 -13.88 -14.00 -23.95
CA ILE A 108 -14.38 -13.33 -25.15
C ILE A 108 -15.43 -14.29 -25.74
N PRO A 109 -16.68 -13.87 -25.94
CA PRO A 109 -17.63 -14.72 -26.65
C PRO A 109 -17.05 -14.99 -28.04
N LYS A 110 -16.87 -16.28 -28.36
CA LYS A 110 -16.42 -16.75 -29.67
C LYS A 110 -17.48 -16.47 -30.72
#